data_AF-A0A7Y4TMB8-F1
#
_entry.id   AF-A0A7Y4TMB8-F1
#
_cell.length_a   1.000
_cell.length_b   1.000
_cell.length_c   1.000
_cell.angle_alpha   90.00
_cell.angle_beta   90.00
_cell.angle_gamma   90.00
#
_symmetry.space_group_name_H-M   'P 1'
#
loop_
_entity.id
_entity.type
_entity.pdbx_description
1 polymer ?
#
loop_
_entity_poly.entity_id
_entity_poly.type
_entity_poly.pdbx_seq_one_letter_code
_entity_poly.pdbx_strand_id
1 'polypeptide(L)'
;GLGEGTGGGTGGGVFRPGNGIENPRLISQVRPEYTADAMRAKIQGLVRLECVVLPTGTVGDCTVERSLDSVFGLDQEAIKAARQWRFQPGTRMGQPVAVLVRIELTFTLR
;
A
#
# COMPACT_ATOMS: atom_id res chain seq x y z
N GLY A 1 21.30 -0.94 -21.77
CA GLY A 1 19.84 -1.13 -21.85
C GLY A 1 19.42 -2.09 -20.77
N LEU A 2 18.42 -1.72 -19.96
CA LEU A 2 17.85 -2.59 -18.94
C LEU A 2 16.32 -2.45 -18.95
N GLY A 3 15.66 -3.55 -19.30
CA GLY A 3 14.36 -3.98 -18.77
C GLY A 3 13.10 -3.40 -19.41
N GLU A 4 12.45 -4.18 -20.27
CA GLU A 4 11.04 -4.02 -20.64
C GLU A 4 10.17 -4.06 -19.37
N GLY A 5 9.49 -2.94 -19.10
CA GLY A 5 8.47 -2.85 -18.06
C GLY A 5 7.14 -3.39 -18.58
N THR A 6 6.89 -4.68 -18.37
CA THR A 6 5.57 -5.28 -18.54
C THR A 6 4.64 -4.88 -17.40
N GLY A 7 3.53 -4.20 -17.74
CA GLY A 7 2.26 -4.33 -17.03
C GLY A 7 1.84 -3.15 -16.13
N GLY A 8 0.70 -2.54 -16.47
CA GLY A 8 -0.06 -1.64 -15.57
C GLY A 8 -0.25 -0.25 -16.14
N GLY A 9 -1.14 -0.10 -17.12
CA GLY A 9 -1.45 1.18 -17.75
C GLY A 9 -1.98 2.21 -16.75
N THR A 10 -1.15 3.18 -16.40
CA THR A 10 -1.56 4.49 -15.89
C THR A 10 -0.71 5.54 -16.61
N GLY A 11 -1.28 6.15 -17.65
CA GLY A 11 -0.63 7.06 -18.61
C GLY A 11 -0.18 8.43 -18.07
N GLY A 12 0.16 8.52 -16.79
CA GLY A 12 0.81 9.66 -16.15
C GLY A 12 1.69 9.12 -15.04
N GLY A 13 3.00 9.04 -15.30
CA GLY A 13 3.93 8.22 -14.53
C GLY A 13 3.78 8.33 -13.01
N VAL A 14 3.61 7.18 -12.36
CA VAL A 14 3.65 7.08 -10.90
C VAL A 14 5.04 7.51 -10.44
N PHE A 15 5.10 8.52 -9.57
CA PHE A 15 6.37 9.02 -9.07
C PHE A 15 6.88 8.15 -7.94
N ARG A 16 8.18 7.87 -7.94
CA ARG A 16 8.86 7.22 -6.81
C ARG A 16 9.38 8.29 -5.84
N PRO A 17 9.38 8.03 -4.53
CA PRO A 17 10.04 8.87 -3.54
C PRO A 17 11.46 9.28 -3.97
N GLY A 18 11.78 10.58 -3.94
CA GLY A 18 13.08 11.14 -4.35
C GLY A 18 12.98 12.33 -5.32
N ASN A 19 14.11 13.00 -5.63
CA ASN A 19 14.21 14.10 -6.60
C ASN A 19 13.14 15.21 -6.50
N GLY A 20 13.04 15.87 -5.34
CA GLY A 20 12.15 17.03 -5.16
C GLY A 20 10.66 16.67 -5.06
N ILE A 21 10.36 15.40 -4.81
CA ILE A 21 9.02 14.92 -4.45
C ILE A 21 8.97 14.77 -2.93
N GLU A 22 8.03 15.49 -2.32
CA GLU A 22 7.63 15.28 -0.93
C GLU A 22 6.81 14.00 -0.84
N ASN A 23 7.19 13.13 0.09
CA ASN A 23 6.51 11.85 0.27
C ASN A 23 5.12 12.06 0.91
N PRO A 24 4.13 11.23 0.54
CA PRO A 24 2.87 11.20 1.23
C PRO A 24 3.03 10.96 2.73
N ARG A 25 2.22 11.63 3.55
CA ARG A 25 2.22 11.46 5.01
C ARG A 25 0.94 10.79 5.46
N LEU A 26 1.04 9.77 6.30
CA LEU A 26 -0.14 9.08 6.83
C LEU A 26 -0.95 10.04 7.72
N ILE A 27 -2.24 10.22 7.39
CA ILE A 27 -3.18 11.00 8.20
C ILE A 27 -4.04 10.06 9.05
N SER A 28 -4.54 8.99 8.43
CA SER A 28 -5.40 8.02 9.10
C SER A 28 -5.15 6.62 8.57
N GLN A 29 -5.10 5.67 9.48
CA GLN A 29 -4.96 4.25 9.17
C GLN A 29 -6.09 3.45 9.79
N VAL A 30 -6.52 2.43 9.05
CA VAL A 30 -7.46 1.41 9.49
C VAL A 30 -6.68 0.11 9.69
N ARG A 31 -6.90 -0.56 10.82
CA ARG A 31 -6.27 -1.87 11.07
C ARG A 31 -6.92 -2.94 10.18
N PRO A 32 -6.16 -3.90 9.66
CA PRO A 32 -6.72 -4.98 8.86
C PRO A 32 -7.55 -5.91 9.75
N GLU A 33 -8.62 -6.43 9.19
CA GLU A 33 -9.43 -7.44 9.87
C GLU A 33 -8.73 -8.79 9.83
N TYR A 34 -8.83 -9.50 10.95
CA TYR A 34 -8.30 -10.85 11.09
C TYR A 34 -9.36 -11.86 10.66
N THR A 35 -9.04 -12.73 9.71
CA THR A 35 -9.95 -13.81 9.32
C THR A 35 -10.04 -14.84 10.45
N ALA A 36 -11.21 -15.47 10.58
CA ALA A 36 -11.43 -16.49 11.61
C ALA A 36 -10.42 -17.66 11.50
N ASP A 37 -10.06 -18.03 10.27
CA ASP A 37 -9.12 -19.11 10.01
C ASP A 37 -7.69 -18.71 10.35
N ALA A 38 -7.26 -17.48 10.02
CA ALA A 38 -5.95 -16.97 10.44
C ALA A 38 -5.81 -16.87 11.97
N MET A 39 -6.90 -16.52 12.68
CA MET A 39 -6.91 -16.54 14.15
C MET A 39 -6.76 -17.96 14.70
N ARG A 40 -7.50 -18.94 14.16
CA ARG A 40 -7.40 -20.36 14.58
C ARG A 40 -6.02 -20.94 14.30
N ALA A 41 -5.46 -20.61 13.13
CA ALA A 41 -4.12 -21.01 12.71
C ALA A 41 -2.99 -20.22 13.41
N LYS A 42 -3.35 -19.26 14.27
CA LYS A 42 -2.44 -18.40 15.04
C LYS A 42 -1.41 -17.65 14.18
N ILE A 43 -1.82 -17.22 12.99
CA ILE A 43 -0.93 -16.55 12.04
C ILE A 43 -0.59 -15.13 12.55
N GLN A 44 0.70 -14.84 12.60
CA GLN A 44 1.25 -13.54 12.98
C GLN A 44 2.40 -13.18 12.04
N GLY A 45 2.58 -11.90 11.78
CA GLY A 45 3.69 -11.38 10.98
C GLY A 45 3.33 -10.09 10.26
N LEU A 46 4.00 -9.82 9.14
CA LEU A 46 3.82 -8.57 8.39
C LEU A 46 3.43 -8.84 6.93
N VAL A 47 2.43 -8.11 6.43
CA VAL A 47 2.14 -7.99 5.00
C VAL A 47 2.75 -6.68 4.51
N ARG A 48 3.53 -6.74 3.43
CA ARG A 48 4.01 -5.54 2.74
C ARG A 48 3.23 -5.34 1.46
N LEU A 49 2.64 -4.16 1.35
CA LEU A 49 1.91 -3.72 0.17
C LEU A 49 2.66 -2.57 -0.50
N GLU A 50 2.67 -2.59 -1.82
CA GLU A 50 3.07 -1.45 -2.63
C GLU A 50 1.81 -0.81 -3.19
N CYS A 51 1.54 0.43 -2.76
CA CYS A 51 0.33 1.16 -3.07
C CYS A 51 0.62 2.53 -3.69
N VAL A 52 -0.29 3.04 -4.51
CA VAL A 52 -0.20 4.39 -5.06
C VAL A 52 -1.08 5.33 -4.24
N VAL A 53 -0.47 6.36 -3.63
CA VAL A 53 -1.23 7.48 -3.06
C VAL A 53 -1.53 8.46 -4.17
N LEU A 54 -2.81 8.69 -4.41
CA LEU A 54 -3.29 9.62 -5.43
C LEU A 54 -3.11 11.08 -4.98
N PRO A 55 -3.13 12.06 -5.91
CA PRO A 55 -3.09 13.50 -5.58
C PRO A 55 -4.21 13.97 -4.63
N THR A 56 -5.29 13.20 -4.52
CA THR A 56 -6.40 13.41 -3.60
C THR A 56 -6.08 13.01 -2.15
N GLY A 57 -4.96 12.31 -1.91
CA GLY A 57 -4.61 11.73 -0.62
C GLY A 57 -5.26 10.37 -0.34
N THR A 58 -6.02 9.82 -1.29
CA THR A 58 -6.58 8.47 -1.19
C THR A 58 -5.61 7.43 -1.73
N VAL A 59 -5.65 6.23 -1.17
CA VAL A 59 -4.90 5.09 -1.70
C VAL A 59 -5.64 4.50 -2.88
N GLY A 60 -4.96 4.40 -4.02
CA GLY A 60 -5.44 3.82 -5.27
C GLY A 60 -5.03 2.35 -5.41
N ASP A 61 -4.36 2.04 -6.51
CA ASP A 61 -3.90 0.68 -6.78
C ASP A 61 -2.90 0.21 -5.71
N CYS A 62 -3.11 -1.02 -5.25
CA CYS A 62 -2.30 -1.71 -4.26
C CYS A 62 -1.97 -3.11 -4.74
N THR A 63 -0.72 -3.50 -4.58
CA THR A 63 -0.20 -4.83 -4.90
C THR A 63 0.53 -5.41 -3.70
N VAL A 64 0.51 -6.73 -3.55
CA VAL A 64 1.22 -7.41 -2.45
C VAL A 64 2.67 -7.58 -2.85
N GLU A 65 3.57 -6.88 -2.17
CA GLU A 65 5.02 -7.03 -2.35
C GLU A 65 5.54 -8.22 -1.53
N ARG A 66 5.02 -8.39 -0.31
CA ARG A 66 5.31 -9.53 0.56
C ARG A 66 4.02 -10.02 1.21
N SER A 67 3.64 -11.23 0.82
CA SER A 67 2.55 -11.96 1.45
C SER A 67 2.97 -12.42 2.84
N LEU A 68 2.07 -12.23 3.82
CA LEU A 68 2.18 -12.93 5.10
C LEU A 68 1.55 -14.31 4.97
N ASP A 69 0.39 -14.35 4.31
CA ASP A 69 -0.40 -15.54 4.17
C ASP A 69 -1.30 -15.46 2.93
N SER A 70 -1.07 -16.40 2.01
CA SER A 70 -1.83 -16.53 0.76
C SER A 70 -2.99 -17.52 0.86
N VAL A 71 -3.18 -18.17 2.01
CA VAL A 71 -4.09 -19.32 2.20
C VAL A 71 -5.36 -18.92 2.95
N PHE A 72 -5.25 -18.08 3.98
CA PHE A 72 -6.29 -17.65 4.91
C PHE A 72 -6.80 -16.23 4.64
N GLY A 73 -6.41 -15.62 3.52
CA GLY A 73 -6.98 -14.36 3.01
C GLY A 73 -6.50 -13.08 3.71
N LEU A 74 -5.45 -13.15 4.55
CA LEU A 74 -4.91 -11.97 5.24
C LEU A 74 -4.40 -10.90 4.27
N ASP A 75 -3.82 -11.31 3.14
CA ASP A 75 -3.37 -10.38 2.10
C ASP A 75 -4.52 -9.54 1.51
N GLN A 76 -5.70 -10.13 1.33
CA GLN A 76 -6.87 -9.41 0.81
C GLN A 76 -7.40 -8.41 1.84
N GLU A 77 -7.48 -8.81 3.12
CA GLU A 77 -7.87 -7.92 4.20
C GLU A 77 -6.87 -6.79 4.41
N ALA A 78 -5.58 -7.06 4.22
CA ALA A 78 -4.53 -6.04 4.20
C ALA A 78 -4.77 -5.01 3.07
N ILE A 79 -5.06 -5.45 1.84
CA ILE A 79 -5.37 -4.54 0.72
C ILE A 79 -6.62 -3.71 1.01
N LYS A 80 -7.69 -4.33 1.50
CA LYS A 80 -8.95 -3.64 1.83
C LYS A 80 -8.72 -2.56 2.89
N ALA A 81 -7.93 -2.86 3.91
CA ALA A 81 -7.60 -1.90 4.96
C ALA A 81 -6.75 -0.76 4.42
N ALA A 82 -5.69 -1.07 3.66
CA ALA A 82 -4.81 -0.06 3.06
C ALA A 82 -5.56 0.92 2.14
N ARG A 83 -6.54 0.44 1.37
CA ARG A 83 -7.40 1.30 0.52
C ARG A 83 -8.24 2.30 1.32
N GLN A 84 -8.55 2.00 2.57
CA GLN A 84 -9.29 2.90 3.47
C GLN A 84 -8.39 3.93 4.14
N TRP A 85 -7.07 3.78 4.06
CA TRP A 85 -6.14 4.74 4.63
C TRP A 85 -6.27 6.10 3.93
N ARG A 86 -5.90 7.13 4.67
CA ARG A 86 -5.84 8.50 4.18
C ARG A 86 -4.45 9.05 4.40
N PHE A 87 -3.92 9.64 3.35
CA PHE A 87 -2.62 10.25 3.32
C PHE A 87 -2.76 11.72 2.93
N GLN A 88 -1.85 12.54 3.41
CA GLN A 88 -1.52 13.79 2.75
C GLN A 88 -0.84 13.40 1.43
N PRO A 89 -1.30 13.89 0.27
CA PRO A 89 -0.71 13.52 -1.00
C PRO A 89 0.76 13.96 -1.05
N GLY A 90 1.56 13.20 -1.79
CA GLY A 90 2.91 13.64 -2.12
C GLY A 90 2.84 14.86 -3.03
N THR A 91 3.79 15.77 -2.91
CA THR A 91 3.83 16.98 -3.74
C THR A 91 5.14 17.02 -4.52
N ARG A 92 5.12 17.57 -5.73
CA ARG A 92 6.31 17.86 -6.52
C ARG A 92 6.24 19.33 -6.91
N MET A 93 7.20 20.12 -6.45
CA MET A 93 7.20 21.59 -6.66
C MET A 93 5.87 22.25 -6.23
N GLY A 94 5.30 21.80 -5.10
CA GLY A 94 4.02 22.29 -4.57
C GLY A 94 2.76 21.77 -5.26
N GLN A 95 2.88 20.93 -6.30
CA GLN A 95 1.74 20.32 -6.99
C GLN A 95 1.52 18.89 -6.47
N PRO A 96 0.29 18.48 -6.10
CA PRO A 96 0.02 17.13 -5.64
C PRO A 96 0.18 16.13 -6.79
N VAL A 97 0.91 15.04 -6.55
CA VAL A 97 1.23 14.02 -7.55
C VAL A 97 0.96 12.62 -7.01
N ALA A 98 0.73 11.67 -7.92
CA ALA A 98 0.58 10.27 -7.55
C ALA A 98 1.96 9.70 -7.17
N VAL A 99 2.08 9.18 -5.94
CA VAL A 99 3.35 8.66 -5.41
C VAL A 99 3.18 7.22 -4.95
N LEU A 100 4.13 6.38 -5.35
CA LEU A 100 4.22 5.00 -4.90
C LEU A 100 4.78 4.95 -3.48
N VAL A 101 4.05 4.27 -2.58
CA VAL A 101 4.41 4.09 -1.18
C VAL A 101 4.40 2.61 -0.81
N ARG A 102 5.24 2.25 0.15
CA ARG A 102 5.22 0.93 0.77
C ARG A 102 4.48 1.01 2.10
N ILE A 103 3.47 0.17 2.26
CA ILE A 103 2.66 0.06 3.46
C ILE A 103 2.97 -1.28 4.11
N GLU A 104 3.30 -1.26 5.40
CA GLU A 104 3.53 -2.47 6.19
C GLU A 104 2.39 -2.62 7.21
N LEU A 105 1.69 -3.75 7.13
CA LEU A 105 0.57 -4.09 8.00
C LEU A 105 0.98 -5.27 8.87
N THR A 106 1.02 -5.04 10.18
CA THR A 106 1.39 -6.08 11.15
C THR A 106 0.13 -6.75 11.70
N PHE A 107 0.10 -8.08 11.58
CA PHE A 107 -0.89 -8.96 12.15
C PHE A 107 -0.31 -9.55 13.44
N THR A 108 -0.86 -9.16 14.59
CA THR A 108 -0.54 -9.76 15.90
C THR A 108 -1.79 -10.22 16.63
N LEU A 109 -1.75 -11.45 17.13
CA LEU A 109 -2.67 -11.95 18.15
C LEU A 109 -2.25 -11.38 19.51
N ARG A 110 -3.21 -10.78 20.24
CA ARG A 110 -3.05 -10.36 21.62
C ARG A 110 -3.60 -11.42 22.57
#